data_AF-A0A2R6C717-F1
#
_entry.id   AF-A0A2R6C717-F1
#
_cell.length_a   1.000
_cell.length_b   1.000
_cell.length_c   1.000
_cell.angle_alpha   90.00
_cell.angle_beta   90.00
_cell.angle_gamma   90.00
#
_symmetry.space_group_name_H-M   'P 1'
#
loop_
_entity.id
_entity.type
_entity.pdbx_description
1 polymer ?
#
loop_
_entity_poly.entity_id
_entity_poly.type
_entity_poly.pdbx_seq_one_letter_code
_entity_poly.pdbx_strand_id
1 'polypeptide(L)'
;MVRVNIAVDAGIAQDLTEEARKQNKTLYAIANEAIQTYLHVSRMGKSPEQIYKIIQGFEFLKAISAVPIPETLLDRILQAAFKNSKEEVLRAWYEEGRVFGELLKSEAGKIDSLGDFVKRFRELLPISMIDLNI
;
A
#
# COMPACT_ATOMS: atom_id res chain seq x y z
N MET A 1 -19.82 11.70 31.16
CA MET A 1 -19.55 10.65 30.14
C MET A 1 -19.47 9.33 30.87
N VAL A 2 -20.26 8.32 30.47
CA VAL A 2 -20.33 7.03 31.19
C VAL A 2 -19.13 6.17 30.79
N ARG A 3 -18.36 5.67 31.77
CA ARG A 3 -17.31 4.69 31.51
C ARG A 3 -17.95 3.33 31.23
N VAL A 4 -17.49 2.68 30.17
CA VAL A 4 -17.88 1.31 29.81
C VAL A 4 -16.64 0.42 29.87
N ASN A 5 -16.81 -0.81 30.32
CA ASN A 5 -15.74 -1.80 30.38
C ASN A 5 -15.72 -2.61 29.09
N ILE A 6 -14.57 -2.67 28.42
CA ILE A 6 -14.34 -3.48 27.22
C ILE A 6 -13.27 -4.51 27.57
N ALA A 7 -13.58 -5.80 27.36
CA ALA A 7 -12.60 -6.87 27.55
C ALA A 7 -11.65 -6.91 26.35
N VAL A 8 -10.34 -7.00 26.65
CA VAL A 8 -9.27 -7.10 25.65
C VAL A 8 -8.23 -8.11 26.15
N ASP A 9 -7.47 -8.70 25.25
CA ASP A 9 -6.34 -9.55 25.62
C ASP A 9 -5.28 -8.75 26.40
N ALA A 10 -4.65 -9.39 27.39
CA ALA A 10 -3.67 -8.74 28.25
C ALA A 10 -2.43 -8.25 27.48
N GLY A 11 -1.97 -9.01 26.48
CA GLY A 11 -0.85 -8.61 25.62
C GLY A 11 -1.19 -7.38 24.80
N ILE A 12 -2.38 -7.35 24.18
CA ILE A 12 -2.87 -6.20 23.41
C ILE A 12 -2.99 -4.96 24.31
N ALA A 13 -3.50 -5.11 25.53
CA ALA A 13 -3.59 -4.00 26.48
C ALA A 13 -2.22 -3.43 26.85
N GLN A 14 -1.22 -4.31 27.01
CA GLN A 14 0.15 -3.93 27.31
C GLN A 14 0.78 -3.18 26.13
N ASP A 15 0.67 -3.72 24.91
CA ASP A 15 1.18 -3.07 23.69
C ASP A 15 0.56 -1.68 23.49
N LEU A 16 -0.76 -1.56 23.68
CA LEU A 16 -1.46 -0.29 23.58
C LEU A 16 -1.02 0.71 24.66
N THR A 17 -0.66 0.23 25.85
CA THR A 17 -0.12 1.06 26.94
C THR A 17 1.27 1.59 26.61
N GLU A 18 2.12 0.76 26.03
CA GLU A 18 3.45 1.17 25.57
C GLU A 18 3.35 2.21 24.45
N GLU A 19 2.44 2.02 23.50
CA GLU A 19 2.21 2.96 22.42
C GLU A 19 1.65 4.30 22.92
N ALA A 20 0.73 4.26 23.90
CA ALA A 20 0.24 5.47 24.57
C ALA A 20 1.40 6.29 25.17
N ARG A 21 2.34 5.62 25.84
CA ARG A 21 3.52 6.27 26.45
C ARG A 21 4.43 6.89 25.39
N LYS A 22 4.74 6.18 24.30
CA LYS A 22 5.55 6.71 23.19
C LYS A 22 4.96 7.99 22.59
N GLN A 23 3.63 8.07 22.53
CA GLN A 23 2.92 9.23 21.98
C GLN A 23 2.54 10.29 23.02
N ASN A 24 2.98 10.17 24.28
CA ASN A 24 2.57 11.03 25.41
C ASN A 24 1.03 11.15 25.57
N LYS A 25 0.29 10.07 25.28
CA LYS A 25 -1.17 9.96 25.41
C LYS A 25 -1.54 9.10 26.62
N THR A 26 -2.75 9.30 27.15
CA THR A 26 -3.33 8.37 28.14
C THR A 26 -3.85 7.11 27.46
N LEU A 27 -3.89 5.98 28.17
CA LEU A 27 -4.49 4.73 27.65
C LEU A 27 -5.95 4.95 27.21
N TYR A 28 -6.70 5.78 27.94
CA TYR A 28 -8.05 6.16 27.56
C TYR A 28 -8.11 6.88 26.19
N ALA A 29 -7.23 7.85 25.96
CA ALA A 29 -7.21 8.63 24.73
C ALA A 29 -6.89 7.75 23.51
N ILE A 30 -5.82 6.95 23.59
CA ILE A 30 -5.42 6.08 22.48
C ILE A 30 -6.43 4.96 22.21
N ALA A 31 -7.08 4.42 23.26
CA ALA A 31 -8.12 3.40 23.09
C ALA A 31 -9.34 3.98 22.35
N ASN A 32 -9.77 5.19 22.71
CA ASN A 32 -10.87 5.85 21.98
C ASN A 32 -10.49 6.15 20.53
N GLU A 33 -9.28 6.63 20.27
CA GLU A 33 -8.77 6.90 18.92
C GLU A 33 -8.74 5.63 18.06
N ALA A 34 -8.25 4.51 18.62
CA ALA A 34 -8.23 3.22 17.94
C ALA A 34 -9.65 2.71 17.63
N ILE A 35 -10.57 2.77 18.59
CA ILE A 35 -11.97 2.36 18.40
C ILE A 35 -12.67 3.26 17.36
N GLN A 36 -12.47 4.58 17.42
CA GLN A 36 -13.03 5.52 16.44
C GLN A 36 -12.50 5.24 15.04
N THR A 37 -11.20 4.95 14.90
CA THR A 37 -10.56 4.61 13.64
C THR A 37 -11.16 3.33 13.05
N TYR A 38 -11.29 2.27 13.86
CA TYR A 38 -11.93 1.02 13.45
C TYR A 38 -13.38 1.24 12.97
N LEU A 39 -14.17 2.01 13.74
CA LEU A 39 -15.55 2.32 13.36
C LEU A 39 -15.64 3.14 12.07
N HIS A 40 -14.69 4.05 11.84
CA HIS A 40 -14.63 4.83 10.60
C HIS A 40 -14.35 3.92 9.40
N VAL A 41 -13.33 3.07 9.48
CA VAL A 41 -12.98 2.09 8.45
C VAL A 41 -14.16 1.15 8.17
N SER A 42 -14.82 0.66 9.21
CA SER A 42 -16.00 -0.21 9.10
C SER A 42 -17.16 0.49 8.39
N ARG A 43 -17.44 1.76 8.70
CA ARG A 43 -18.50 2.56 8.02
C ARG A 43 -18.21 2.80 6.53
N MET A 44 -16.95 2.80 6.12
CA MET A 44 -16.57 2.84 4.70
C MET A 44 -16.78 1.49 3.99
N GLY A 45 -17.28 0.46 4.69
CA GLY A 45 -17.39 -0.89 4.16
C GLY A 45 -16.03 -1.56 3.96
N LYS A 46 -15.00 -1.13 4.71
CA LYS A 46 -13.64 -1.66 4.62
C LYS A 46 -13.29 -2.45 5.87
N SER A 47 -12.43 -3.45 5.70
CA SER A 47 -11.80 -4.23 6.77
C SER A 47 -10.42 -3.67 7.13
N PRO A 48 -9.91 -3.91 8.35
CA PRO A 48 -8.53 -3.57 8.71
C PRO A 48 -7.50 -4.12 7.72
N GLU A 49 -7.69 -5.35 7.23
CA GLU A 49 -6.81 -5.99 6.25
C GLU A 49 -6.75 -5.20 4.93
N GLN A 50 -7.88 -4.65 4.47
CA GLN A 50 -7.89 -3.79 3.29
C GLN A 50 -7.12 -2.48 3.51
N ILE A 51 -7.18 -1.91 4.73
CA ILE A 51 -6.40 -0.72 5.06
C ILE A 51 -4.90 -1.02 5.06
N TYR A 52 -4.49 -2.15 5.63
CA TYR A 52 -3.08 -2.57 5.60
C TYR A 52 -2.56 -2.73 4.17
N LYS A 53 -3.36 -3.33 3.28
CA LYS A 53 -3.00 -3.43 1.85
C LYS A 53 -2.84 -2.07 1.19
N ILE A 54 -3.73 -1.11 1.48
CA ILE A 54 -3.64 0.26 0.95
C ILE A 54 -2.34 0.93 1.42
N ILE A 55 -2.02 0.86 2.71
CA ILE A 55 -0.80 1.45 3.27
C ILE A 55 0.44 0.82 2.63
N GLN A 56 0.47 -0.51 2.53
CA GLN A 56 1.55 -1.22 1.83
C GLN A 56 1.69 -0.77 0.37
N GLY A 57 0.58 -0.50 -0.31
CA GLY A 57 0.56 0.04 -1.67
C GLY A 57 1.25 1.39 -1.77
N PHE A 58 0.96 2.30 -0.83
CA PHE A 58 1.59 3.62 -0.81
C PHE A 58 3.09 3.56 -0.47
N GLU A 59 3.50 2.69 0.46
CA GLU A 59 4.93 2.48 0.74
C GLU A 59 5.66 1.93 -0.49
N PHE A 60 5.03 1.03 -1.25
CA PHE A 60 5.58 0.53 -2.49
C PHE A 60 5.73 1.64 -3.56
N LEU A 61 4.70 2.46 -3.77
CA LEU A 61 4.78 3.61 -4.69
C LEU A 61 5.92 4.56 -4.29
N LYS A 62 6.08 4.82 -2.99
CA LYS A 62 7.16 5.65 -2.45
C LYS A 62 8.54 5.06 -2.70
N ALA A 63 8.69 3.73 -2.58
CA ALA A 63 9.96 3.05 -2.80
C ALA A 63 10.50 3.21 -4.23
N ILE A 64 9.60 3.27 -5.23
CA ILE A 64 9.97 3.51 -6.64
C ILE A 64 9.81 4.97 -7.08
N SER A 65 9.55 5.90 -6.14
CA SER A 65 9.24 7.29 -6.46
C SER A 65 8.10 7.46 -7.49
N ALA A 66 7.16 6.52 -7.52
CA ALA A 66 6.00 6.59 -8.41
C ALA A 66 4.94 7.52 -7.83
N VAL A 67 4.29 8.25 -8.73
CA VAL A 67 3.17 9.12 -8.41
C VAL A 67 1.89 8.60 -9.06
N PRO A 68 0.73 8.71 -8.41
CA PRO A 68 -0.54 8.35 -9.04
C PRO A 68 -0.86 9.34 -10.16
N ILE A 69 -1.07 8.82 -11.38
CA ILE A 69 -1.44 9.61 -12.55
C ILE A 69 -2.78 9.07 -13.06
N PRO A 70 -3.79 9.94 -13.36
CA PRO A 70 -5.01 9.49 -14.01
C PRO A 70 -4.71 8.79 -15.34
N GLU A 71 -5.27 7.59 -15.55
CA GLU A 71 -5.02 6.75 -16.72
C GLU A 71 -5.18 7.51 -18.04
N THR A 72 -6.30 8.23 -18.19
CA THR A 72 -6.58 9.01 -19.40
C THR A 72 -5.57 10.13 -19.67
N LEU A 73 -4.93 10.66 -18.61
CA LEU A 73 -3.89 11.67 -18.76
C LEU A 73 -2.58 11.01 -19.20
N LEU A 74 -2.21 9.90 -18.55
CA LEU A 74 -1.03 9.12 -18.91
C LEU A 74 -1.08 8.70 -20.39
N ASP A 75 -2.21 8.16 -20.85
CA ASP A 75 -2.40 7.74 -22.24
C ASP A 75 -2.19 8.88 -23.24
N ARG A 76 -2.74 10.08 -22.94
CA ARG A 76 -2.58 11.25 -23.81
C ARG A 76 -1.12 11.71 -23.88
N ILE A 77 -0.43 11.72 -22.75
CA ILE A 77 1.00 12.07 -22.68
C ILE A 77 1.83 11.04 -23.47
N LEU A 78 1.55 9.74 -23.28
CA LEU A 78 2.24 8.68 -24.00
C LEU A 78 2.02 8.79 -25.51
N GLN A 79 0.77 8.97 -25.97
CA GLN A 79 0.48 9.15 -27.40
C GLN A 79 1.22 10.36 -27.98
N ALA A 80 1.30 11.47 -27.26
CA ALA A 80 2.04 12.65 -27.70
C ALA A 80 3.56 12.39 -27.74
N ALA A 81 4.12 11.74 -26.71
CA ALA A 81 5.54 11.41 -26.62
C ALA A 81 5.97 10.40 -27.69
N PHE A 82 5.17 9.35 -27.93
CA PHE A 82 5.42 8.34 -28.96
C PHE A 82 5.42 8.93 -30.38
N LYS A 83 4.61 9.95 -30.64
CA LYS A 83 4.62 10.66 -31.94
C LYS A 83 5.92 11.44 -32.17
N ASN A 84 6.57 11.87 -31.09
CA ASN A 84 7.82 12.62 -31.16
C ASN A 84 9.03 11.67 -31.24
N SER A 85 9.15 10.76 -30.28
CA SER A 85 10.29 9.83 -30.18
C SER A 85 9.86 8.52 -29.53
N LYS A 86 9.53 7.52 -30.36
CA LYS A 86 9.08 6.21 -29.88
C LYS A 86 10.20 5.46 -29.16
N GLU A 87 11.40 5.45 -29.73
CA GLU A 87 12.54 4.69 -29.21
C GLU A 87 12.98 5.20 -27.83
N GLU A 88 12.95 6.52 -27.62
CA GLU A 88 13.32 7.12 -26.34
C GLU A 88 12.28 6.82 -25.26
N VAL A 89 10.99 6.92 -25.59
CA VAL A 89 9.92 6.56 -24.65
C VAL A 89 10.03 5.09 -24.25
N LEU A 90 10.21 4.17 -25.22
CA LEU A 90 10.37 2.74 -24.92
C LEU A 90 11.61 2.46 -24.07
N ARG A 91 12.72 3.14 -24.33
CA ARG A 91 13.95 3.00 -23.55
C ARG A 91 13.76 3.47 -22.11
N ALA A 92 13.14 4.63 -21.91
CA ALA A 92 12.85 5.15 -20.57
C ALA A 92 11.97 4.19 -19.76
N TRP A 93 10.90 3.67 -20.36
CA TRP A 93 10.04 2.67 -19.71
C TRP A 93 10.78 1.36 -19.40
N TYR A 94 11.67 0.92 -20.28
CA TYR A 94 12.48 -0.27 -20.05
C TYR A 94 13.47 -0.09 -18.90
N GLU A 95 14.18 1.04 -18.87
CA GLU A 95 15.12 1.38 -17.81
C GLU A 95 14.43 1.46 -16.44
N GLU A 96 13.28 2.12 -16.36
CA GLU A 96 12.48 2.20 -15.13
C GLU A 96 11.92 0.82 -14.73
N GLY A 97 11.45 0.03 -15.71
CA GLY A 97 10.99 -1.33 -15.48
C GLY A 97 12.07 -2.26 -14.92
N ARG A 98 13.36 -2.01 -15.22
CA ARG A 98 14.47 -2.74 -14.59
C ARG A 98 14.67 -2.35 -13.14
N VAL A 99 14.59 -1.06 -12.80
CA VAL A 99 14.65 -0.59 -11.41
C VAL A 99 13.51 -1.22 -10.60
N PHE A 100 12.31 -1.20 -11.15
CA PHE A 100 11.14 -1.86 -10.59
C PHE A 100 11.36 -3.36 -10.37
N GLY A 101 11.90 -4.05 -11.37
CA GLY A 101 12.21 -5.48 -11.28
C GLY A 101 13.25 -5.82 -10.20
N GLU A 102 14.27 -4.98 -10.01
CA GLU A 102 15.26 -5.17 -8.95
C GLU A 102 14.67 -4.94 -7.55
N LEU A 103 13.79 -3.94 -7.39
CA LEU A 103 13.07 -3.73 -6.12
C LEU A 103 12.18 -4.95 -5.80
N LEU A 104 11.47 -5.47 -6.79
CA LEU A 104 10.67 -6.67 -6.61
C LEU A 104 11.51 -7.88 -6.17
N LYS A 105 12.74 -8.04 -6.71
CA LYS A 105 13.66 -9.09 -6.28
C LYS A 105 14.13 -8.87 -4.83
N SER A 106 14.43 -7.64 -4.43
CA SER A 106 14.89 -7.35 -3.06
C SER A 106 13.79 -7.58 -2.02
N GLU A 107 12.54 -7.23 -2.34
CA GLU A 107 11.39 -7.41 -1.45
C GLU A 107 10.93 -8.87 -1.38
N ALA A 108 10.96 -9.60 -2.51
CA ALA A 108 10.53 -10.99 -2.55
C ALA A 108 11.52 -11.93 -1.84
N GLY A 109 12.82 -11.63 -1.84
CA GLY A 109 13.89 -12.50 -1.34
C GLY A 109 14.11 -13.78 -2.17
N LYS A 110 13.02 -14.41 -2.65
CA LYS A 110 12.97 -15.52 -3.61
C LYS A 110 11.87 -15.24 -4.64
N ILE A 111 12.08 -15.58 -5.91
CA ILE A 111 11.10 -15.42 -7.00
C ILE A 111 9.74 -16.10 -6.67
N ASP A 112 9.75 -17.17 -5.87
CA ASP A 112 8.53 -17.90 -5.49
C ASP A 112 7.52 -17.08 -4.67
N SER A 113 7.96 -16.01 -3.99
CA SER A 113 7.07 -15.10 -3.23
C SER A 113 6.58 -13.90 -4.06
N LEU A 114 7.11 -13.73 -5.28
CA LEU A 114 6.69 -12.67 -6.19
C LEU A 114 5.23 -12.85 -6.63
N GLY A 115 4.79 -14.11 -6.78
CA GLY A 115 3.39 -14.43 -7.07
C GLY A 115 2.44 -13.97 -5.95
N ASP A 116 2.86 -14.09 -4.69
CA ASP A 116 2.07 -13.64 -3.54
C ASP A 116 2.10 -12.11 -3.36
N PHE A 117 3.21 -11.48 -3.74
CA PHE A 117 3.32 -10.03 -3.84
C PHE A 117 2.37 -9.49 -4.94
N VAL A 118 2.49 -10.02 -6.16
CA VAL A 118 1.64 -9.67 -7.31
C VAL A 118 0.16 -9.90 -6.98
N LYS A 119 -0.21 -11.01 -6.35
CA LYS A 119 -1.59 -11.26 -5.89
C LYS A 119 -2.06 -10.23 -4.85
N ARG A 120 -1.19 -9.84 -3.91
CA ARG A 120 -1.50 -8.81 -2.90
C ARG A 120 -1.75 -7.44 -3.52
N PHE A 121 -1.02 -7.08 -4.58
CA PHE A 121 -1.11 -5.79 -5.24
C PHE A 121 -1.97 -5.79 -6.51
N ARG A 122 -2.59 -6.90 -6.89
CA ARG A 122 -3.45 -7.00 -8.09
C ARG A 122 -4.63 -6.04 -8.08
N GLU A 123 -5.13 -5.69 -6.89
CA GLU A 123 -6.21 -4.71 -6.73
C GLU A 123 -5.73 -3.27 -6.86
N LEU A 124 -4.42 -3.02 -6.73
CA LEU A 124 -3.80 -1.69 -6.71
C LEU A 124 -3.02 -1.38 -8.00
N LEU A 125 -2.46 -2.40 -8.63
CA LEU A 125 -1.71 -2.32 -9.86
C LEU A 125 -2.58 -2.85 -11.01
N PRO A 126 -2.55 -2.23 -12.20
CA PRO A 126 -3.20 -2.77 -13.39
C PRO A 126 -2.41 -3.97 -13.95
N ILE A 127 -2.25 -5.03 -13.16
CA ILE A 127 -1.46 -6.24 -13.53
C ILE A 127 -2.22 -7.11 -14.54
N SER A 128 -3.47 -6.78 -14.87
CA SER A 128 -4.21 -7.46 -15.95
C SER A 128 -3.52 -7.38 -17.33
N MET A 129 -2.49 -6.54 -17.48
CA MET A 129 -1.71 -6.37 -18.70
C MET A 129 -0.40 -7.17 -18.73
N ILE A 130 -0.02 -7.85 -17.62
CA ILE A 130 1.19 -8.69 -17.58
C ILE A 130 0.75 -10.16 -17.55
N ASP A 131 0.80 -10.82 -18.70
CA ASP A 131 0.80 -12.28 -18.77
C ASP A 131 2.13 -12.78 -18.16
N LEU A 132 2.15 -12.90 -16.84
CA LEU A 132 3.16 -13.68 -16.15
C LEU A 132 2.81 -15.14 -16.37
N ASN A 133 3.31 -15.72 -17.47
CA ASN A 133 3.46 -17.16 -17.62
C ASN A 133 4.46 -17.64 -16.56
N ILE A 134 3.97 -17.89 -15.34
CA ILE A 134 4.64 -18.66 -14.30
C ILE A 134 4.06 -20.06 -14.30
#